data_AF-A0AA37TH08-F1
#
_entry.id   AF-A0AA37TH08-F1
#
_cell.length_a   1.000
_cell.length_b   1.000
_cell.length_c   1.000
_cell.angle_alpha   90.00
_cell.angle_beta   90.00
_cell.angle_gamma   90.00
#
_symmetry.space_group_name_H-M   'P 1'
#
loop_
_entity.id
_entity.type
_entity.pdbx_description
1 polymer ?
#
loop_
_entity_poly.entity_id
_entity_poly.type
_entity_poly.pdbx_seq_one_letter_code
_entity_poly.pdbx_strand_id
1 'polypeptide(L)'
;MERFDGRFAVKAVADTLGVVRSHLAEHLRRPARPRGVYRKREDARLLPTIRAIVDARPSYGYRRVTALVSRALRSRGEASVNAKRVLRILRANGLSLAPHTARRPGPTHDGIVVALHSNVERVAQTTSNCAAGTVRSSARRLPSSLHKLSNH
;
A
#
# COMPACT_ATOMS: atom_id res chain seq x y z
N MET A 1 8.97 -15.01 -44.75
CA MET A 1 10.06 -14.82 -43.77
C MET A 1 9.44 -14.25 -42.51
N GLU A 2 9.40 -15.00 -41.40
CA GLU A 2 8.79 -14.53 -40.14
C GLU A 2 9.65 -13.38 -39.60
N ARG A 3 9.03 -12.20 -39.44
CA ARG A 3 9.69 -11.00 -38.94
C ARG A 3 9.28 -10.74 -37.50
N PHE A 4 10.27 -10.46 -36.66
CA PHE A 4 10.09 -9.95 -35.30
C PHE A 4 9.88 -8.43 -35.42
N ASP A 5 8.69 -7.95 -35.02
CA ASP A 5 8.27 -6.53 -35.09
C ASP A 5 8.48 -5.85 -36.47
N GLY A 6 8.42 -6.62 -37.56
CA GLY A 6 8.57 -6.13 -38.94
C GLY A 6 9.98 -5.72 -39.37
N ARG A 7 10.92 -5.56 -38.44
CA ARG A 7 12.28 -5.01 -38.68
C ARG A 7 13.37 -6.07 -38.78
N PHE A 8 13.29 -7.16 -38.01
CA PHE A 8 14.34 -8.19 -37.97
C PHE A 8 13.79 -9.58 -38.28
N ALA A 9 14.62 -10.42 -38.90
CA ALA A 9 14.28 -11.82 -39.11
C ALA A 9 14.29 -12.55 -37.76
N VAL A 10 13.27 -13.37 -37.48
CA VAL A 10 13.21 -14.15 -36.22
C VAL A 10 14.46 -15.02 -36.02
N LYS A 11 15.08 -15.49 -37.11
CA LYS A 11 16.34 -16.23 -37.08
C LYS A 11 17.50 -15.39 -36.51
N ALA A 12 17.71 -14.17 -37.00
CA ALA A 12 18.80 -13.30 -36.55
C ALA A 12 18.66 -12.96 -35.06
N VAL A 13 17.43 -12.73 -34.60
CA VAL A 13 17.11 -12.49 -33.20
C VAL A 13 17.38 -13.74 -32.35
N ALA A 14 16.97 -14.91 -32.82
CA ALA A 14 17.21 -16.19 -32.14
C ALA A 14 18.71 -16.48 -31.96
N ASP A 15 19.49 -16.32 -33.03
CA ASP A 15 20.93 -16.57 -33.06
C ASP A 15 21.68 -15.58 -32.14
N THR A 16 21.21 -14.32 -32.05
CA THR A 16 21.81 -13.30 -31.16
C THR A 16 21.49 -13.52 -29.68
N LEU A 17 20.26 -13.96 -29.37
CA LEU A 17 19.80 -14.20 -28.00
C LEU A 17 20.18 -15.60 -27.47
N GLY A 18 20.74 -16.47 -28.32
CA GLY A 18 21.06 -17.86 -27.97
C GLY A 18 19.81 -18.70 -27.65
N VAL A 19 18.66 -18.37 -28.25
CA VAL A 19 17.39 -19.09 -28.05
C VAL A 19 16.97 -19.83 -29.31
N VAL A 20 16.18 -20.89 -29.17
CA VAL A 20 15.71 -21.67 -30.33
C VAL A 20 14.70 -20.87 -31.15
N ARG A 21 14.85 -20.85 -32.48
CA ARG A 21 13.95 -20.13 -33.42
C ARG A 21 12.47 -20.48 -33.20
N SER A 22 12.16 -21.76 -32.94
CA SER A 22 10.79 -22.24 -32.71
C SER A 22 10.17 -21.64 -31.45
N HIS A 23 10.94 -21.39 -30.39
CA HIS A 23 10.48 -20.74 -29.15
C HIS A 23 9.98 -19.34 -29.45
N LEU A 24 10.77 -18.53 -30.16
CA LEU A 24 10.38 -17.17 -30.54
C LEU A 24 9.17 -17.18 -31.48
N ALA A 25 9.15 -18.08 -32.47
CA ALA A 25 8.01 -18.20 -33.39
C ALA A 25 6.71 -18.60 -32.66
N GLU A 26 6.79 -19.51 -31.70
CA GLU A 26 5.66 -19.93 -30.85
C GLU A 26 5.16 -18.78 -29.95
N HIS A 27 6.08 -18.01 -29.37
CA HIS A 27 5.74 -16.85 -28.55
C HIS A 27 5.10 -15.71 -29.37
N LEU A 28 5.59 -15.45 -30.59
CA LEU A 28 5.00 -14.44 -31.48
C LEU A 28 3.59 -14.82 -31.96
N ARG A 29 3.32 -16.12 -32.15
CA ARG A 29 2.01 -16.63 -32.56
C ARG A 29 1.01 -16.68 -31.39
N ARG A 30 1.50 -16.71 -30.15
CA ARG A 30 0.65 -16.74 -28.96
C ARG A 30 0.25 -15.32 -28.55
N PRO A 31 -1.06 -15.03 -28.41
CA PRO A 31 -1.45 -13.78 -27.77
C PRO A 31 -0.90 -13.74 -26.35
N ALA A 32 -0.40 -12.57 -25.94
CA ALA A 32 0.08 -12.37 -24.58
C ALA A 32 -1.06 -12.64 -23.61
N ARG A 33 -0.98 -13.76 -22.87
CA ARG A 33 -1.98 -14.09 -21.85
C ARG A 33 -1.65 -13.28 -20.60
N PRO A 34 -2.57 -12.44 -20.10
CA PRO A 34 -2.36 -11.80 -18.82
C PRO A 34 -2.23 -12.88 -17.74
N ARG A 35 -1.32 -12.67 -16.79
CA ARG A 35 -1.23 -13.54 -15.62
C ARG A 35 -2.59 -13.51 -14.92
N GLY A 36 -3.19 -14.69 -14.74
CA GLY A 36 -4.53 -14.82 -14.17
C GLY A 36 -4.66 -14.16 -12.79
N VAL A 37 -5.90 -13.76 -12.45
CA VAL A 37 -6.20 -13.17 -11.14
C VAL A 37 -5.79 -14.16 -10.05
N TYR A 38 -5.16 -13.64 -8.99
CA TYR A 38 -4.78 -14.44 -7.85
C TYR A 38 -5.99 -15.10 -7.21
N ARG A 39 -5.99 -16.43 -7.18
CA ARG A 39 -6.99 -17.23 -6.50
C ARG A 39 -6.28 -18.37 -5.79
N LYS A 40 -6.34 -18.39 -4.46
CA LYS A 40 -5.91 -19.53 -3.67
C LYS A 40 -7.10 -20.08 -2.90
N ARG A 41 -7.32 -21.40 -2.99
CA ARG A 41 -8.43 -22.08 -2.29
C ARG A 41 -8.34 -21.91 -0.77
N GLU A 42 -7.12 -21.86 -0.24
CA GLU A 42 -6.85 -21.59 1.19
C GLU A 42 -7.36 -20.22 1.67
N ASP A 43 -7.53 -19.24 0.78
CA ASP A 43 -8.03 -17.90 1.16
C ASP A 43 -9.51 -17.94 1.56
N ALA A 44 -10.27 -18.93 1.08
CA ALA A 44 -11.67 -19.09 1.42
C ALA A 44 -11.89 -19.29 2.93
N ARG A 45 -10.92 -19.87 3.65
CA ARG A 45 -10.99 -20.05 5.11
C ARG A 45 -10.80 -18.75 5.89
N LEU A 46 -10.05 -17.80 5.35
CA LEU A 46 -9.77 -16.51 5.98
C LEU A 46 -10.87 -15.47 5.74
N LEU A 47 -11.64 -15.68 4.68
CA LEU A 47 -12.62 -14.74 4.17
C LEU A 47 -13.78 -14.45 5.15
N PRO A 48 -14.36 -15.43 5.88
CA PRO A 48 -15.36 -15.16 6.91
C PRO A 48 -14.81 -14.27 8.04
N THR A 49 -13.60 -14.56 8.52
CA THR A 49 -12.93 -13.77 9.57
C THR A 49 -12.67 -12.35 9.11
N ILE A 50 -12.22 -12.17 7.87
CA ILE A 50 -11.99 -10.84 7.29
C ILE A 50 -13.30 -10.06 7.16
N ARG A 51 -14.38 -10.69 6.66
CA ARG A 51 -15.69 -10.05 6.52
C ARG A 51 -16.21 -9.55 7.87
N ALA A 52 -16.23 -10.41 8.90
CA ALA A 52 -16.67 -10.02 10.23
C ALA A 52 -15.92 -8.79 10.78
N ILE A 53 -14.62 -8.67 10.51
CA ILE A 53 -13.81 -7.52 10.94
C ILE A 53 -14.15 -6.26 10.11
N VAL A 54 -14.31 -6.40 8.80
CA VAL A 54 -14.63 -5.28 7.90
C VAL A 54 -16.03 -4.76 8.18
N ASP A 55 -17.00 -5.64 8.38
CA ASP A 55 -18.39 -5.29 8.69
C ASP A 55 -18.50 -4.53 10.02
N ALA A 56 -17.73 -4.94 11.03
CA ALA A 56 -17.66 -4.23 12.31
C ALA A 56 -16.91 -2.89 12.23
N ARG A 57 -15.95 -2.75 11.30
CA ARG A 57 -15.05 -1.58 11.19
C ARG A 57 -14.75 -1.23 9.73
N PRO A 58 -15.71 -0.66 8.99
CA PRO A 58 -15.57 -0.41 7.56
C PRO A 58 -14.46 0.60 7.24
N SER A 59 -14.15 1.53 8.15
CA SER A 59 -13.09 2.55 7.97
C SER A 59 -11.67 2.01 8.08
N TYR A 60 -11.48 0.71 8.33
CA TYR A 60 -10.15 0.13 8.57
C TYR A 60 -9.49 -0.32 7.27
N GLY A 61 -8.32 0.25 7.00
CA GLY A 61 -7.46 -0.21 5.91
C GLY A 61 -6.85 -1.59 6.17
N TYR A 62 -6.36 -2.22 5.10
CA TYR A 62 -5.86 -3.59 5.11
C TYR A 62 -4.77 -3.88 6.16
N ARG A 63 -3.95 -2.89 6.56
CA ARG A 63 -2.93 -3.07 7.61
C ARG A 63 -3.57 -3.34 8.98
N ARG A 64 -4.63 -2.60 9.34
CA ARG A 64 -5.35 -2.81 10.60
C ARG A 64 -6.13 -4.12 10.58
N VAL A 65 -6.80 -4.42 9.46
CA VAL A 65 -7.47 -5.71 9.25
C VAL A 65 -6.48 -6.87 9.42
N THR A 66 -5.29 -6.78 8.83
CA THR A 66 -4.24 -7.81 8.98
C THR A 66 -3.85 -8.04 10.43
N ALA A 67 -3.69 -6.97 11.21
CA ALA A 67 -3.34 -7.09 12.63
C ALA A 67 -4.45 -7.81 13.42
N LEU A 68 -5.72 -7.50 13.14
CA LEU A 68 -6.87 -8.13 13.79
C LEU A 68 -7.01 -9.61 13.38
N VAL A 69 -6.89 -9.92 12.09
CA VAL A 69 -6.87 -11.29 11.59
C VAL A 69 -5.72 -12.07 12.22
N SER A 70 -4.52 -11.50 12.29
CA SER A 70 -3.37 -12.18 12.90
C SER A 70 -3.54 -12.41 14.39
N ARG A 71 -4.23 -11.52 15.11
CA ARG A 71 -4.59 -11.73 16.53
C ARG A 71 -5.59 -12.88 16.66
N ALA A 72 -6.63 -12.90 15.83
CA ALA A 72 -7.63 -13.97 15.82
C ALA A 72 -7.05 -15.34 15.45
N LEU A 73 -6.06 -15.39 14.56
CA LEU A 73 -5.36 -16.63 14.21
C LEU A 73 -4.43 -17.10 15.32
N ARG A 74 -3.69 -16.19 15.97
CA ARG A 74 -2.84 -16.54 17.12
C ARG A 74 -3.66 -17.11 18.28
N SER A 75 -4.85 -16.58 18.55
CA SER A 75 -5.75 -17.17 19.58
C SER A 75 -6.25 -18.57 19.22
N ARG A 76 -6.19 -18.95 17.94
CA ARG A 76 -6.53 -20.31 17.45
C ARG A 76 -5.30 -21.20 17.30
N GLY A 77 -4.10 -20.72 17.64
CA GLY A 77 -2.83 -21.44 17.44
C GLY A 77 -2.39 -21.52 15.97
N GLU A 78 -3.01 -20.75 15.07
CA GLU A 78 -2.68 -20.73 13.65
C GLU A 78 -1.56 -19.73 13.32
N ALA A 79 -0.84 -20.01 12.23
CA ALA A 79 0.21 -19.12 11.73
C ALA A 79 -0.36 -17.76 11.27
N SER A 80 0.41 -16.69 11.52
CA SER A 80 0.01 -15.35 11.10
C SER A 80 0.00 -15.21 9.57
N VAL A 81 -0.92 -14.40 9.05
CA VAL A 81 -1.07 -14.18 7.60
C VAL A 81 -0.29 -12.95 7.15
N ASN A 82 0.42 -13.06 6.03
CA ASN A 82 1.11 -11.94 5.41
C ASN A 82 0.13 -10.83 4.98
N ALA A 83 0.44 -9.57 5.30
CA ALA A 83 -0.37 -8.41 4.95
C ALA A 83 -0.68 -8.31 3.44
N LYS A 84 0.25 -8.73 2.57
CA LYS A 84 0.02 -8.75 1.11
C LYS A 84 -1.08 -9.74 0.73
N ARG A 85 -1.19 -10.87 1.43
CA ARG A 85 -2.26 -11.87 1.19
C ARG A 85 -3.62 -11.30 1.57
N VAL A 86 -3.72 -10.66 2.74
CA VAL A 86 -4.94 -9.96 3.17
C VAL A 86 -5.35 -8.88 2.16
N LEU A 87 -4.39 -8.06 1.69
CA LEU A 87 -4.67 -7.04 0.68
C LEU A 87 -5.24 -7.63 -0.62
N ARG A 88 -4.70 -8.76 -1.08
CA ARG A 88 -5.20 -9.43 -2.29
C ARG A 88 -6.61 -9.97 -2.10
N ILE A 89 -6.90 -10.57 -0.95
CA ILE A 89 -8.24 -11.07 -0.61
C ILE A 89 -9.24 -9.92 -0.56
N LEU A 90 -8.90 -8.81 0.10
CA LEU A 90 -9.75 -7.62 0.16
C LEU A 90 -10.05 -7.06 -1.24
N ARG A 91 -9.03 -6.92 -2.09
CA ARG A 91 -9.18 -6.44 -3.48
C ARG A 91 -10.03 -7.37 -4.33
N ALA A 92 -9.80 -8.69 -4.24
CA ALA A 92 -10.53 -9.69 -5.01
C ALA A 92 -12.02 -9.75 -4.64
N ASN A 93 -12.39 -9.30 -3.44
CA ASN A 93 -13.77 -9.32 -2.93
C ASN A 93 -14.42 -7.93 -2.83
N GLY A 94 -13.77 -6.87 -3.33
CA GLY A 94 -14.30 -5.51 -3.24
C GLY A 94 -14.41 -4.94 -1.82
N LEU A 95 -13.69 -5.54 -0.85
CA LEU A 95 -13.71 -5.16 0.58
C LEU A 95 -12.63 -4.12 0.92
N SER A 96 -11.90 -3.62 -0.08
CA SER A 96 -10.96 -2.52 0.14
C SER A 96 -11.72 -1.22 0.17
N LEU A 97 -11.34 -0.33 1.10
CA LEU A 97 -11.73 1.07 1.03
C LEU A 97 -11.45 1.59 -0.39
N ALA A 98 -12.46 2.18 -1.00
CA ALA A 98 -12.29 2.89 -2.25
C ALA A 98 -11.18 3.92 -2.02
N PRO A 99 -10.15 3.97 -2.88
CA PRO A 99 -9.18 5.04 -2.80
C PRO A 99 -9.96 6.35 -2.86
N HIS A 100 -9.73 7.25 -1.90
CA HIS A 100 -10.16 8.64 -2.01
C HIS A 100 -9.46 9.22 -3.23
N THR A 101 -10.04 9.00 -4.40
CA THR A 101 -9.73 9.74 -5.61
C THR A 101 -10.42 11.07 -5.41
N ALA A 102 -9.80 11.91 -4.58
CA ALA A 102 -10.04 13.33 -4.60
C ALA A 102 -9.48 13.86 -5.94
N ARG A 103 -10.10 13.46 -7.05
CA ARG A 103 -10.12 14.31 -8.23
C ARG A 103 -11.11 15.42 -7.89
N ARG A 104 -10.72 16.26 -6.92
CA ARG A 104 -11.32 17.57 -6.78
C ARG A 104 -10.98 18.22 -8.11
N PRO A 105 -11.95 18.59 -8.96
CA PRO A 105 -11.63 19.58 -9.97
C PRO A 105 -10.95 20.70 -9.19
N GLY A 106 -9.71 21.06 -9.56
CA GLY A 106 -9.15 22.30 -9.06
C GLY A 106 -10.19 23.41 -9.31
N PRO A 107 -10.26 24.45 -8.48
CA PRO A 107 -11.15 25.56 -8.78
C PRO A 107 -10.96 25.93 -10.25
N THR A 108 -12.01 25.86 -11.06
CA THR A 108 -11.94 26.37 -12.43
C THR A 108 -11.70 27.85 -12.27
N HIS A 109 -10.45 28.28 -12.46
CA HIS A 109 -10.06 29.66 -12.28
C HIS A 109 -10.54 30.43 -13.52
N ASP A 110 -11.84 30.72 -13.62
CA ASP A 110 -12.34 31.78 -14.52
C ASP A 110 -12.11 33.16 -13.86
N GLY A 111 -10.93 33.33 -13.28
CA GLY A 111 -10.47 34.58 -12.72
C GLY A 111 -9.71 35.31 -13.81
N ILE A 112 -10.38 36.25 -14.48
CA ILE A 112 -9.69 37.26 -15.29
C ILE A 112 -8.66 37.93 -14.36
N VAL A 113 -7.38 37.72 -14.65
CA VAL A 113 -6.28 38.37 -13.94
C VAL A 113 -6.19 39.80 -14.47
N VAL A 114 -6.92 40.73 -13.86
CA VAL A 114 -6.70 42.16 -14.09
C VAL A 114 -5.57 42.61 -13.17
N ALA A 115 -4.35 42.65 -13.70
CA ALA A 115 -3.22 43.26 -13.03
C ALA A 115 -3.37 44.80 -13.12
N LEU A 116 -3.93 45.42 -12.07
CA LEU A 116 -4.05 46.88 -12.05
C LEU A 116 -2.72 47.59 -11.75
N HIS A 117 -1.72 46.98 -11.09
CA HIS A 117 -0.45 47.65 -10.78
C HIS A 117 0.75 46.69 -10.66
N SER A 118 1.95 47.21 -10.94
CA SER A 118 3.25 46.53 -11.04
C SER A 118 3.73 45.85 -9.76
N ASN A 119 4.43 44.72 -9.94
CA ASN A 119 5.01 43.84 -8.91
C ASN A 119 6.06 44.58 -8.07
N VAL A 120 5.67 45.05 -6.87
CA VAL A 120 6.61 45.58 -5.87
C VAL A 120 7.00 44.48 -4.90
N GLU A 121 8.26 44.09 -4.97
CA GLU A 121 8.92 43.18 -4.05
C GLU A 121 8.78 43.71 -2.61
N ARG A 122 8.26 42.88 -1.70
CA ARG A 122 8.21 43.21 -0.28
C ARG A 122 9.27 42.40 0.47
N VAL A 123 10.30 43.11 0.92
CA VAL A 123 11.32 42.70 1.88
C VAL A 123 10.68 42.26 3.19
N ALA A 124 11.28 41.23 3.79
CA ALA A 124 10.90 40.59 5.04
C ALA A 124 10.67 41.60 6.18
N GLN A 125 9.55 41.45 6.87
CA GLN A 125 9.39 41.91 8.25
C GLN A 125 9.10 40.69 9.12
N THR A 126 10.13 40.25 9.83
CA THR A 126 10.00 39.33 10.95
C THR A 126 9.29 40.08 12.08
N THR A 127 8.04 39.73 12.35
CA THR A 127 7.34 40.08 13.58
C THR A 127 6.94 38.76 14.23
N SER A 128 7.71 38.35 15.24
CA SER A 128 7.42 38.55 16.65
C SER A 128 6.31 37.62 17.17
N ASN A 129 6.77 36.66 17.98
CA ASN A 129 6.11 36.08 19.14
C ASN A 129 5.06 34.99 18.91
N CYS A 130 5.38 33.77 19.36
CA CYS A 130 4.44 32.86 20.04
C CYS A 130 5.22 31.81 20.89
N ALA A 131 5.10 31.96 22.21
CA ALA A 131 5.17 30.92 23.25
C ALA A 131 6.43 30.04 23.38
N ALA A 132 7.38 30.50 24.21
CA ALA A 132 8.29 29.62 24.95
C ALA A 132 7.95 29.67 26.46
N GLY A 133 7.25 28.65 26.91
CA GLY A 133 6.98 28.28 28.31
C GLY A 133 6.29 26.91 28.25
N THR A 134 6.61 25.88 29.02
CA THR A 134 7.21 25.80 30.34
C THR A 134 7.70 24.35 30.52
N VAL A 135 8.95 24.21 30.96
CA VAL A 135 9.54 23.20 31.86
C VAL A 135 9.07 21.74 31.76
N ARG A 136 9.94 20.89 31.20
CA ARG A 136 9.88 19.43 31.34
C ARG A 136 10.61 19.06 32.65
N SER A 137 9.88 18.91 33.76
CA SER A 137 10.41 18.31 34.99
C SER A 137 9.86 16.89 35.17
N SER A 138 10.74 15.91 35.00
CA SER A 138 10.52 14.57 35.58
C SER A 138 11.89 14.05 36.01
N ALA A 139 12.27 14.46 37.21
CA ALA A 139 13.41 13.91 37.92
C ALA A 139 13.15 12.44 38.26
N ARG A 140 14.20 11.64 38.14
CA ARG A 140 14.31 10.23 38.47
C ARG A 140 13.95 9.95 39.93
N ARG A 141 13.38 8.77 40.21
CA ARG A 141 13.83 7.91 41.32
C ARG A 141 13.84 6.45 40.87
N LEU A 142 14.99 5.84 41.10
CA LEU A 142 15.37 4.43 40.92
C LEU A 142 14.85 3.59 42.12
N PRO A 143 15.02 2.25 42.10
CA PRO A 143 14.16 1.30 42.79
C PRO A 143 14.62 0.98 44.22
N SER A 144 13.69 0.52 45.05
CA SER A 144 13.96 -0.04 46.38
C SER A 144 13.32 -1.42 46.52
N SER A 145 14.17 -2.44 46.39
CA SER A 145 14.32 -3.61 47.27
C SER A 145 13.09 -4.34 47.84
N LEU A 146 13.04 -5.64 47.53
CA LEU A 146 12.95 -6.79 48.46
C LEU A 146 12.02 -6.67 49.67
N HIS A 147 10.97 -7.50 49.70
CA HIS A 147 10.70 -8.33 50.89
C HIS A 147 10.10 -9.67 50.46
N LYS A 148 10.78 -10.75 50.87
CA LYS A 148 10.26 -12.11 51.00
C LYS A 148 9.12 -12.13 52.02
N LEU A 149 8.19 -13.08 51.89
CA LEU A 149 7.49 -13.89 52.92
C LEU A 149 6.40 -14.69 52.15
N SER A 150 6.59 -15.99 51.90
CA SER A 150 6.25 -17.14 52.75
C SER A 150 4.79 -17.61 52.61
N ASN A 151 4.66 -18.92 52.38
CA ASN A 151 3.48 -19.80 52.38
C ASN A 151 2.26 -19.36 53.20
N HIS A 152 1.08 -19.61 52.64
CA HIS A 152 0.15 -20.60 53.19
C HIS A 152 -0.49 -21.41 52.07
#